data_AF-A0A968LS37-F1
#
_entry.id   AF-A0A968LS37-F1
#
_cell.length_a   1.000
_cell.length_b   1.000
_cell.length_c   1.000
_cell.angle_alpha   90.00
_cell.angle_beta   90.00
_cell.angle_gamma   90.00
#
_symmetry.space_group_name_H-M   'P 1'
#
loop_
_entity.id
_entity.type
_entity.pdbx_description
1 polymer ?
#
loop_
_entity_poly.entity_id
_entity_poly.type
_entity_poly.pdbx_seq_one_letter_code
_entity_poly.pdbx_strand_id
1 'polypeptide(L)'
;MTDAAPRVTPNPRVRIPSALLWLLAVITALGLGWFLGGSSRGFPLENSAEVRFTRDMRAHHEQAVDMSLRLLERTEDFNLKLFLKDIILTQQNQAGQMTAWLALWGRPQNGAEAR
;
A
#
# COMPACT_ATOMS: atom_id res chain seq x y z
N MET A 1 3.11 -46.80 70.97
CA MET A 1 2.58 -46.66 69.60
C MET A 1 3.12 -45.35 69.06
N THR A 2 4.01 -45.44 68.08
CA THR A 2 4.91 -44.38 67.62
C THR A 2 4.18 -43.31 66.84
N ASP A 3 4.38 -42.05 67.22
CA ASP A 3 3.91 -40.87 66.51
C ASP A 3 4.72 -40.69 65.21
N ALA A 4 4.05 -40.80 64.06
CA ALA A 4 4.66 -40.69 62.74
C ALA A 4 4.28 -39.35 62.13
N ALA A 5 5.19 -38.38 62.19
CA ALA A 5 4.98 -37.07 61.58
C ALA A 5 4.82 -37.17 60.04
N PRO A 6 3.90 -36.42 59.42
CA PRO A 6 3.64 -36.49 57.98
C PRO A 6 4.81 -35.94 57.17
N ARG A 7 5.31 -36.72 56.21
CA ARG A 7 6.37 -36.32 55.28
C ARG A 7 5.81 -35.42 54.18
N VAL A 8 6.15 -34.13 54.23
CA VAL A 8 5.92 -33.20 53.10
C VAL A 8 6.96 -33.50 52.03
N THR A 9 6.56 -34.09 50.91
CA THR A 9 7.45 -34.25 49.74
C THR A 9 7.59 -32.90 49.02
N PRO A 10 8.81 -32.41 48.74
CA PRO A 10 8.97 -31.17 47.99
C PRO A 10 8.39 -31.32 46.57
N ASN A 11 7.54 -30.38 46.15
CA ASN A 11 7.05 -30.32 44.78
C ASN A 11 8.23 -30.02 43.84
N PRO A 12 8.49 -30.83 42.79
CA PRO A 12 9.58 -30.57 41.86
C PRO A 12 9.32 -29.24 41.14
N ARG A 13 10.13 -28.22 41.47
CA ARG A 13 10.08 -26.91 40.81
C ARG A 13 10.60 -27.08 39.39
N VAL A 14 9.71 -26.98 38.40
CA VAL A 14 10.08 -26.91 36.99
C VAL A 14 10.95 -25.66 36.78
N ARG A 15 12.23 -25.87 36.47
CA ARG A 15 13.18 -24.79 36.19
C ARG A 15 13.18 -24.52 34.70
N ILE A 16 12.53 -23.43 34.29
CA ILE A 16 12.64 -22.95 32.93
C ILE A 16 14.04 -22.34 32.76
N PRO A 17 14.86 -22.85 31.82
CA PRO A 17 16.18 -22.27 31.57
C PRO A 17 16.03 -20.82 31.12
N SER A 18 16.87 -19.93 31.66
CA SER A 18 16.84 -18.49 31.37
C SER A 18 16.94 -18.17 29.87
N ALA A 19 17.59 -19.04 29.09
CA ALA A 19 17.65 -18.92 27.63
C ALA A 19 16.27 -18.93 26.95
N LEU A 20 15.30 -19.71 27.45
CA LEU A 20 13.94 -19.72 26.91
C LEU A 20 13.17 -18.44 27.24
N LEU A 21 13.43 -17.83 28.40
CA LEU A 21 12.85 -16.54 28.77
C LEU A 21 13.42 -15.41 27.90
N TRP A 22 14.73 -15.42 27.63
CA TRP A 22 15.35 -14.48 26.70
C TRP A 22 14.85 -14.64 25.28
N LEU A 23 14.70 -15.88 24.80
CA LEU A 23 14.14 -16.16 23.47
C LEU A 23 12.71 -15.61 23.36
N LEU A 24 11.87 -15.87 24.36
CA LEU A 24 10.50 -15.36 24.39
C LEU A 24 10.47 -13.82 24.43
N ALA A 25 11.34 -13.19 25.22
CA ALA A 25 11.44 -11.74 25.30
C ALA A 25 11.85 -11.13 23.96
N VAL A 26 12.81 -11.73 23.25
CA VAL A 26 13.25 -11.28 21.93
C VAL A 26 12.14 -11.43 20.89
N ILE A 27 11.45 -12.59 20.85
CA ILE A 27 10.33 -12.81 19.93
C ILE A 27 9.20 -11.81 20.21
N THR A 28 8.89 -11.56 21.48
CA THR A 28 7.86 -10.61 21.89
C THR A 28 8.27 -9.18 21.50
N ALA A 29 9.53 -8.80 21.71
CA ALA A 29 10.04 -7.47 21.34
C ALA A 29 10.05 -7.26 19.81
N LEU A 30 10.42 -8.27 19.03
CA LEU A 30 10.39 -8.22 17.56
C LEU A 30 8.95 -8.17 17.03
N GLY A 31 8.05 -8.99 17.59
CA GLY A 31 6.62 -8.98 17.24
C GLY A 31 5.95 -7.67 17.60
N LEU A 32 6.26 -7.11 18.78
CA LEU A 32 5.76 -5.80 19.21
C LEU A 32 6.35 -4.67 18.36
N GLY A 33 7.65 -4.73 18.03
CA GLY A 33 8.29 -3.77 17.13
C GLY A 33 7.69 -3.80 15.72
N TRP A 34 7.35 -4.98 15.21
CA TRP A 34 6.66 -5.13 13.93
C TRP A 34 5.19 -4.67 14.00
N PHE A 35 4.48 -4.96 15.08
CA PHE A 35 3.08 -4.54 15.27
C PHE A 35 2.96 -3.02 15.48
N LEU A 36 3.87 -2.42 16.24
CA LEU A 36 3.89 -0.97 16.50
C LEU A 36 4.54 -0.16 15.37
N GLY A 37 5.53 -0.73 14.67
CA GLY A 37 6.29 -0.03 13.62
C GLY A 37 5.87 -0.39 12.20
N GLY A 38 5.17 -1.49 12.00
CA GLY A 38 4.81 -2.02 10.69
C GLY A 38 3.36 -1.73 10.33
N SER A 39 3.00 -0.48 10.02
CA SER A 39 1.79 -0.16 9.23
C SER A 39 1.60 1.31 8.85
N SER A 40 2.65 2.05 8.49
CA SER A 40 2.43 3.33 7.80
C SER A 40 3.64 3.81 6.99
N ARG A 41 3.82 3.27 5.79
CA ARG A 41 4.18 4.20 4.70
C ARG A 41 2.91 5.02 4.48
N GLY A 42 2.84 6.19 5.11
CA GLY A 42 1.68 7.07 4.98
C GLY A 42 1.42 7.35 3.51
N PHE A 43 0.14 7.42 3.11
CA PHE A 43 -0.20 7.87 1.77
C PHE A 43 0.33 9.29 1.52
N PRO A 44 0.70 9.64 0.28
CA PRO A 44 1.25 10.96 -0.04
C PRO A 44 0.34 12.07 0.46
N LEU A 45 0.90 13.15 1.04
CA LEU A 45 0.13 14.30 1.52
C LEU A 45 -0.59 15.01 0.37
N GLU A 46 -1.67 15.74 0.66
CA GLU A 46 -2.47 16.43 -0.35
C GLU A 46 -1.66 17.39 -1.24
N ASN A 47 -0.70 18.09 -0.64
CA ASN A 47 0.18 19.04 -1.32
C ASN A 47 1.50 18.41 -1.80
N SER A 48 1.58 17.07 -1.84
CA SER A 48 2.81 16.39 -2.28
C SER A 48 2.99 16.44 -3.80
N ALA A 49 4.22 16.18 -4.24
CA ALA A 49 4.53 16.12 -5.67
C ALA A 49 3.83 14.95 -6.36
N GLU A 50 3.68 13.82 -5.66
CA GLU A 50 3.02 12.61 -6.15
C GLU A 50 1.54 12.87 -6.44
N VAL A 51 0.82 13.56 -5.54
CA VAL A 51 -0.60 13.89 -5.76
C VAL A 51 -0.78 14.83 -6.93
N ARG A 52 0.04 15.90 -7.04
CA ARG A 52 0.00 16.82 -8.18
C ARG A 52 0.33 16.11 -9.50
N PHE A 53 1.44 15.37 -9.53
CA PHE A 53 1.83 14.59 -10.71
C PHE A 53 0.72 13.64 -11.16
N THR A 54 0.09 12.93 -10.22
CA THR A 54 -0.98 11.98 -10.53
C THR A 54 -2.20 12.68 -11.14
N ARG A 55 -2.60 13.85 -10.63
CA ARG A 55 -3.72 14.63 -11.19
C ARG A 55 -3.39 15.20 -12.57
N ASP A 56 -2.22 15.82 -12.68
CA ASP A 56 -1.78 16.50 -13.91
C ASP A 56 -1.58 15.49 -15.03
N MET A 57 -0.93 14.35 -14.74
CA MET A 57 -0.76 13.29 -15.73
C MET A 57 -2.07 12.59 -16.05
N ARG A 58 -3.01 12.41 -15.10
CA ARG A 58 -4.34 11.88 -15.46
C ARG A 58 -5.02 12.80 -16.49
N ALA A 59 -5.06 14.11 -16.23
CA ALA A 59 -5.67 15.08 -17.16
C ALA A 59 -4.94 15.11 -18.51
N HIS A 60 -3.61 15.08 -18.51
CA HIS A 60 -2.81 15.01 -19.74
C HIS A 60 -3.11 13.74 -20.55
N HIS A 61 -3.25 12.59 -19.89
CA HIS A 61 -3.60 11.33 -20.54
C HIS A 61 -5.04 11.35 -21.09
N GLU A 62 -6.00 11.91 -20.34
CA GLU A 62 -7.37 12.09 -20.82
C GLU A 62 -7.42 12.96 -22.08
N GLN A 63 -6.62 14.04 -22.14
CA GLN A 63 -6.49 14.88 -23.33
C GLN A 63 -5.89 14.11 -24.52
N ALA A 64 -4.85 13.29 -24.29
CA ALA A 64 -4.24 12.48 -25.34
C ALA A 64 -5.22 11.44 -25.91
N VAL A 65 -6.07 10.85 -25.06
CA VAL A 65 -7.12 9.93 -25.49
C VAL A 65 -8.18 10.65 -26.32
N ASP A 66 -8.66 11.82 -25.88
CA ASP A 66 -9.64 12.62 -26.64
C ASP A 66 -9.09 13.02 -28.02
N MET A 67 -7.85 13.51 -28.10
CA MET A 67 -7.21 13.83 -29.38
C MET A 67 -7.09 12.58 -30.28
N SER A 68 -6.72 11.44 -29.70
CA SER A 68 -6.54 10.20 -30.48
C SER A 68 -7.86 9.68 -31.03
N LEU A 69 -8.94 9.73 -30.25
CA LEU A 69 -10.29 9.39 -30.70
C LEU A 69 -10.74 10.28 -31.87
N ARG A 70 -10.54 11.61 -31.74
CA ARG A 70 -10.89 12.56 -32.81
C ARG A 70 -10.12 12.28 -34.11
N LEU A 71 -8.83 11.96 -34.02
CA LEU A 71 -8.04 11.69 -35.23
C LEU A 71 -8.36 10.32 -35.83
N LEU A 72 -8.70 9.33 -35.00
CA LEU A 72 -9.05 7.98 -35.44
C LEU A 72 -10.27 7.98 -36.38
N GLU A 73 -11.24 8.88 -36.16
CA GLU A 73 -12.42 9.07 -37.01
C GLU A 73 -12.12 9.77 -38.36
N ARG A 74 -10.95 10.40 -38.49
CA ARG A 74 -10.61 11.27 -39.63
C ARG A 74 -9.53 10.71 -40.55
N THR A 75 -8.73 9.75 -40.08
CA THR A 75 -7.62 9.18 -40.84
C THR A 75 -8.01 7.88 -41.54
N GLU A 76 -7.44 7.63 -42.71
CA GLU A 76 -7.52 6.33 -43.40
C GLU A 76 -6.20 5.55 -43.36
N ASP A 77 -5.11 6.15 -42.86
CA ASP A 77 -3.81 5.50 -42.76
C ASP A 77 -3.84 4.38 -41.71
N PHE A 78 -3.56 3.14 -42.15
CA PHE A 78 -3.60 1.95 -41.29
C PHE A 78 -2.60 2.00 -40.13
N ASN A 79 -1.36 2.43 -40.39
CA ASN A 79 -0.32 2.50 -39.37
C ASN A 79 -0.65 3.56 -38.32
N LEU A 80 -1.19 4.70 -38.78
CA LEU A 80 -1.67 5.74 -37.88
C LEU A 80 -2.86 5.25 -37.05
N LYS A 81 -3.82 4.52 -37.63
CA LYS A 81 -4.94 3.91 -36.87
C LYS A 81 -4.45 2.97 -35.76
N LEU A 82 -3.41 2.16 -36.01
CA LEU A 82 -2.82 1.30 -35.00
C LEU A 82 -2.16 2.12 -33.88
N PHE A 83 -1.34 3.10 -34.23
CA PHE A 83 -0.68 3.97 -33.26
C PHE A 83 -1.68 4.71 -32.35
N LEU A 84 -2.77 5.24 -32.93
CA LEU A 84 -3.81 5.92 -32.18
C LEU A 84 -4.53 4.98 -31.20
N LYS A 85 -4.80 3.73 -31.61
CA LYS A 85 -5.39 2.72 -30.73
C LYS A 85 -4.46 2.37 -29.56
N ASP A 86 -3.16 2.30 -29.80
CA ASP A 86 -2.17 2.05 -28.73
C ASP A 86 -2.14 3.20 -27.72
N ILE A 87 -2.20 4.46 -28.19
CA ILE A 87 -2.34 5.63 -27.30
C ILE A 87 -3.62 5.52 -26.49
N ILE A 88 -4.76 5.26 -27.14
CA ILE A 88 -6.07 5.19 -26.47
C ILE A 88 -6.03 4.14 -25.37
N LEU A 89 -5.65 2.89 -25.69
CA LEU A 89 -5.68 1.79 -24.73
C LEU A 89 -4.69 2.01 -23.59
N THR A 90 -3.46 2.42 -23.90
CA THR A 90 -2.41 2.57 -22.89
C THR A 90 -2.68 3.75 -21.98
N GLN A 91 -3.01 4.92 -22.55
CA GLN A 91 -3.20 6.13 -21.77
C GLN A 91 -4.51 6.13 -21.00
N GLN A 92 -5.58 5.50 -21.53
CA GLN A 92 -6.82 5.32 -20.77
C GLN A 92 -6.62 4.39 -19.56
N ASN A 93 -5.86 3.29 -19.72
CA ASN A 93 -5.52 2.40 -18.61
C ASN A 93 -4.68 3.12 -17.54
N GLN A 94 -3.71 3.94 -17.95
CA GLN A 94 -2.89 4.72 -17.02
C GLN A 94 -3.70 5.82 -16.31
N ALA A 95 -4.62 6.50 -17.00
CA ALA A 95 -5.56 7.44 -16.38
C ALA A 95 -6.45 6.76 -15.32
N GLY A 96 -6.93 5.54 -15.61
CA GLY A 96 -7.65 4.71 -14.65
C GLY A 96 -6.83 4.36 -13.41
N GLN A 97 -5.56 3.98 -13.58
CA GLN A 97 -4.64 3.71 -12.46
C GLN A 97 -4.43 4.96 -11.59
N MET A 98 -4.21 6.12 -12.21
CA MET A 98 -4.04 7.39 -11.48
C MET A 98 -5.30 7.79 -10.70
N THR A 99 -6.49 7.55 -11.27
CA THR A 99 -7.78 7.70 -10.57
C THR A 99 -7.86 6.80 -9.34
N ALA A 100 -7.48 5.53 -9.49
CA ALA A 100 -7.49 4.54 -8.43
C ALA A 100 -6.48 4.87 -7.32
N TRP A 101 -5.29 5.38 -7.66
CA TRP A 101 -4.29 5.80 -6.68
C TRP A 101 -4.79 6.96 -5.83
N LEU A 102 -5.37 8.00 -6.45
CA LEU A 102 -5.96 9.11 -5.71
C LEU A 102 -7.07 8.63 -4.76
N ALA A 103 -7.93 7.72 -5.21
CA ALA A 103 -8.97 7.13 -4.38
C ALA A 103 -8.38 6.33 -3.21
N LEU A 104 -7.38 5.48 -3.48
CA LEU A 104 -6.68 4.69 -2.47
C LEU A 104 -6.00 5.57 -1.43
N TRP A 105 -5.43 6.70 -1.85
CA TRP A 105 -4.75 7.66 -0.98
C TRP A 105 -5.70 8.59 -0.21
N GLY A 106 -7.02 8.50 -0.46
CA GLY A 106 -8.00 9.41 0.12
C GLY A 106 -7.83 10.86 -0.35
N ARG A 107 -7.42 11.05 -1.61
CA ARG A 107 -7.18 12.35 -2.23
C ARG A 107 -8.32 12.70 -3.20
N PRO A 108 -8.78 13.96 -3.23
CA PRO A 108 -9.72 14.43 -4.25
C PRO A 108 -9.20 14.17 -5.66
N GLN A 109 -10.11 13.88 -6.59
CA GLN A 109 -9.74 13.59 -7.97
C GLN A 109 -9.24 14.85 -8.69
N ASN A 110 -9.83 15.99 -8.41
CA ASN A 110 -9.40 17.31 -8.86
C ASN A 110 -8.48 17.97 -7.83
N GLY A 111 -7.60 18.88 -8.26
CA GLY A 111 -6.88 19.75 -7.35
C GLY A 111 -7.85 20.71 -6.66
N ALA A 112 -7.52 21.16 -5.45
CA ALA A 112 -8.13 22.37 -4.94
C ALA A 112 -7.81 23.49 -5.94
N GLU A 113 -8.84 24.09 -6.55
CA GLU A 113 -8.67 25.28 -7.38
C GLU A 113 -7.83 26.28 -6.59
N ALA A 114 -6.71 26.72 -7.16
CA ALA A 114 -6.00 27.87 -6.64
C ALA A 114 -6.96 29.07 -6.77
N ARG A 115 -7.69 29.36 -5.68
CA ARG A 115 -8.38 30.63 -5.51
C ARG A 115 -7.39 31.73 -5.19
#